data_AF-A0A4R1G942-F1
#
_entry.id   AF-A0A4R1G942-F1
#
_cell.length_a   1.000
_cell.length_b   1.000
_cell.length_c   1.000
_cell.angle_alpha   90.00
_cell.angle_beta   90.00
_cell.angle_gamma   90.00
#
_symmetry.space_group_name_H-M   'P 1'
#
loop_
_entity.id
_entity.type
_entity.pdbx_description
1 polymer ?
#
loop_
_entity_poly.entity_id
_entity_poly.type
_entity_poly.pdbx_seq_one_letter_code
_entity_poly.pdbx_strand_id
1 'polypeptide(L)'
;MSGIQVFKSIVLSIVAAVAIPSILSQVTATEIELNAVVLGVTFVIVLAATLVSSLGGPSAGAVQAGKAAPRADQQGDVDDEESEDDSREQGTVKWFNVSKGFGFITRSNGDDVFVHFRNIRGRGHRSLTEGQQVRFNVHQSEKGLQAEDVSVVRG
;
A
#
# COMPACT_ATOMS: atom_id res chain seq x y z
N MET A 1 -12.96 -10.64 -4.78
CA MET A 1 -11.64 -11.24 -4.51
C MET A 1 -11.28 -12.16 -5.67
N SER A 2 -10.28 -11.83 -6.46
CA SER A 2 -9.93 -12.57 -7.68
C SER A 2 -9.29 -13.92 -7.32
N GLY A 3 -9.68 -15.02 -7.97
CA GLY A 3 -9.13 -16.36 -7.72
C GLY A 3 -7.61 -16.47 -7.86
N ILE A 4 -7.00 -15.53 -8.58
CA ILE A 4 -5.54 -15.38 -8.72
C ILE A 4 -4.88 -14.97 -7.38
N GLN A 5 -5.57 -14.22 -6.53
CA GLN A 5 -5.06 -13.87 -5.20
C GLN A 5 -5.12 -15.05 -4.23
N VAL A 6 -6.15 -15.90 -4.31
CA VAL A 6 -6.23 -17.13 -3.50
C VAL A 6 -5.09 -18.08 -3.85
N PHE A 7 -4.78 -18.23 -5.14
CA PHE A 7 -3.67 -19.08 -5.58
C PHE A 7 -2.30 -18.54 -5.12
N LYS A 8 -2.08 -17.21 -5.22
CA LYS A 8 -0.86 -16.56 -4.71
C LYS A 8 -0.70 -16.74 -3.20
N SER A 9 -1.77 -16.62 -2.42
CA SER A 9 -1.74 -16.80 -0.97
C SER A 9 -1.48 -18.25 -0.56
N ILE A 10 -2.03 -19.22 -1.28
CA ILE A 10 -1.77 -20.65 -1.03
C ILE A 10 -0.32 -21.01 -1.38
N VAL A 11 0.19 -20.52 -2.51
CA VAL A 11 1.59 -20.80 -2.90
C VAL A 11 2.57 -20.12 -1.93
N LEU A 12 2.29 -18.88 -1.52
CA LEU A 12 3.13 -18.16 -0.55
C LEU A 12 3.12 -18.82 0.84
N SER A 13 1.99 -19.38 1.28
CA SER A 13 1.90 -20.06 2.57
C SER A 13 2.66 -21.39 2.59
N ILE A 14 2.62 -22.17 1.51
CA ILE A 14 3.38 -23.41 1.38
C ILE A 14 4.89 -23.11 1.41
N VAL A 15 5.34 -22.08 0.68
CA VAL A 15 6.74 -21.68 0.67
C VAL A 15 7.20 -21.18 2.04
N ALA A 16 6.40 -20.36 2.72
CA ALA A 16 6.69 -19.89 4.07
C ALA A 16 6.76 -21.05 5.09
N ALA A 17 5.85 -22.03 5.00
CA ALA A 17 5.82 -23.18 5.91
C ALA A 17 7.08 -24.07 5.82
N VAL A 18 7.74 -24.11 4.65
CA VAL A 18 8.96 -24.91 4.44
C VAL A 18 10.24 -24.10 4.68
N ALA A 19 10.26 -22.84 4.25
CA ALA A 19 11.47 -22.00 4.32
C ALA A 19 11.77 -21.49 5.74
N ILE A 20 10.74 -21.09 6.50
CA ILE A 20 10.91 -20.52 7.84
C ILE A 20 11.58 -21.51 8.81
N PRO A 21 11.13 -22.78 8.95
CA PRO A 21 11.79 -23.72 9.84
C PRO A 21 13.21 -24.10 9.38
N SER A 22 13.48 -24.14 8.07
CA SER A 22 14.83 -24.43 7.54
C SER A 22 15.84 -23.31 7.84
N ILE A 23 15.41 -22.05 7.74
CA ILE A 23 16.26 -20.88 8.02
C ILE A 23 16.47 -20.71 9.53
N LEU A 24 15.42 -20.97 10.32
CA LEU A 24 15.50 -20.88 11.78
C LEU A 24 16.42 -21.96 12.37
N SER A 25 16.45 -23.16 11.77
CA SER A 25 17.37 -24.26 12.15
C SER A 25 18.86 -23.90 12.00
N GLN A 26 19.21 -22.98 11.10
CA GLN A 26 20.62 -22.56 10.92
C GLN A 26 21.08 -21.49 11.92
N VAL A 27 20.15 -20.82 12.62
CA VAL A 27 20.47 -19.70 13.52
C VAL A 27 20.56 -20.14 14.99
N THR A 28 20.01 -21.30 15.34
CA THR A 28 20.05 -21.84 16.70
C THR A 28 20.85 -23.13 16.77
N ALA A 29 22.13 -23.01 17.12
CA ALA A 29 22.95 -24.13 17.63
C ALA A 29 22.54 -24.52 19.08
N THR A 30 21.24 -24.50 19.35
CA THR A 30 20.63 -24.98 20.58
C THR A 30 19.56 -25.96 20.13
N GLU A 31 19.79 -27.25 20.40
CA GLU A 31 18.81 -28.32 20.24
C GLU A 31 17.54 -27.92 21.03
N ILE A 32 16.60 -27.25 20.36
CA ILE A 32 15.28 -27.00 20.92
C ILE A 32 14.60 -28.36 20.84
N GLU A 33 14.68 -29.13 21.93
CA GLU A 33 13.83 -30.30 22.08
C GLU A 33 12.40 -29.85 21.78
N LEU A 34 11.77 -30.56 20.84
CA LEU A 34 10.45 -30.30 20.31
C LEU A 34 9.39 -30.61 21.39
N ASN A 35 9.50 -29.94 22.53
CA ASN A 35 8.63 -30.10 23.66
C ASN A 35 7.25 -29.63 23.23
N ALA A 36 6.23 -30.46 23.52
CA ALA A 36 4.83 -30.16 23.25
C ALA A 36 4.41 -28.76 23.77
N VAL A 37 5.12 -28.24 24.78
CA VAL A 37 4.97 -26.88 25.30
C VAL A 37 5.30 -25.81 24.24
N VAL A 38 6.37 -25.94 23.47
CA VAL A 38 6.76 -24.97 22.43
C VAL A 38 5.77 -24.98 21.27
N LEU A 39 5.32 -26.17 20.85
CA LEU A 39 4.26 -26.33 19.85
C LEU A 39 2.93 -25.75 20.34
N GLY A 40 2.61 -25.93 21.63
CA GLY A 40 1.42 -25.35 22.24
C GLY A 40 1.46 -23.82 22.29
N VAL A 41 2.58 -23.24 22.73
CA VAL A 41 2.74 -21.79 22.83
C VAL A 41 2.70 -21.13 21.45
N THR A 42 3.38 -21.70 20.46
CA THR A 42 3.35 -21.18 19.08
C THR A 42 1.96 -21.29 18.44
N PHE A 43 1.25 -22.42 18.64
CA PHE A 43 -0.13 -22.57 18.18
C PHE A 43 -1.08 -21.54 18.80
N VAL A 44 -0.95 -21.28 20.10
CA VAL A 44 -1.78 -20.28 20.81
C VAL A 44 -1.50 -18.86 20.31
N ILE A 45 -0.24 -18.50 20.07
CA ILE A 45 0.13 -17.18 19.53
C ILE A 45 -0.46 -16.97 18.12
N VAL A 46 -0.35 -17.98 17.25
CA VAL A 46 -0.90 -17.92 15.88
C VAL A 46 -2.43 -17.89 15.89
N LEU A 47 -3.07 -18.65 16.78
CA LEU A 47 -4.52 -18.66 16.94
C LEU A 47 -5.06 -17.31 17.46
N ALA A 48 -4.36 -16.69 18.42
CA ALA A 48 -4.72 -15.37 18.94
C ALA A 48 -4.56 -14.28 17.87
N ALA A 49 -3.48 -14.31 17.09
CA ALA A 49 -3.23 -13.34 16.02
C ALA A 49 -4.27 -13.43 14.88
N THR A 50 -4.78 -14.64 14.60
CA THR A 50 -5.79 -14.85 13.55
C THR A 50 -7.20 -14.49 13.97
N LEU A 51 -7.54 -14.56 15.27
CA LEU A 51 -8.87 -14.18 15.77
C LEU A 51 -9.12 -12.66 15.81
N VAL A 52 -8.07 -11.84 15.92
CA VAL A 52 -8.18 -10.37 15.94
C VAL A 52 -8.64 -9.79 14.58
N SER A 53 -8.56 -10.55 13.48
CA SER A 53 -9.02 -10.09 12.16
C SER A 53 -10.51 -10.40 11.87
N SER A 54 -11.26 -10.99 12.82
CA SER A 54 -12.61 -11.52 12.59
C SER A 54 -13.76 -10.74 13.25
N LEU A 55 -13.49 -9.75 14.11
CA LEU A 55 -14.53 -9.11 14.92
C LEU A 55 -14.56 -7.58 14.77
N GLY A 56 -15.45 -7.11 13.88
CA GLY A 56 -16.08 -5.78 13.85
C GLY A 56 -15.49 -4.79 12.83
N GLY A 57 -16.22 -4.15 11.90
CA GLY A 57 -17.65 -3.94 11.58
C GLY A 57 -17.75 -2.64 10.73
N PRO A 58 -18.91 -2.07 10.33
CA PRO A 58 -20.29 -2.53 10.33
C PRO A 58 -20.98 -2.49 8.94
N SER A 59 -22.11 -3.18 8.86
CA SER A 59 -23.15 -3.13 7.83
C SER A 59 -24.19 -2.03 8.11
N ALA A 60 -24.58 -1.24 7.09
CA ALA A 60 -25.91 -0.63 6.87
C ALA A 60 -25.79 0.29 5.63
N GLY A 61 -26.66 0.31 4.63
CA GLY A 61 -27.95 -0.33 4.43
C GLY A 61 -28.29 -0.30 2.94
N ALA A 62 -29.23 -1.16 2.57
CA ALA A 62 -29.73 -1.29 1.22
C ALA A 62 -30.82 -0.24 0.89
N VAL A 63 -31.15 -0.18 -0.40
CA VAL A 63 -32.37 0.40 -1.03
C VAL A 63 -32.23 1.90 -1.36
N GLN A 64 -32.32 2.35 -2.63
CA GLN A 64 -33.50 2.21 -3.48
C GLN A 64 -33.19 2.49 -4.97
N ALA A 65 -33.74 1.65 -5.84
CA ALA A 65 -33.94 1.95 -7.25
C ALA A 65 -35.06 2.99 -7.40
N GLY A 66 -34.81 4.05 -8.17
CA GLY A 66 -35.76 5.14 -8.41
C GLY A 66 -35.54 5.78 -9.77
N LYS A 67 -36.42 5.42 -10.69
CA LYS A 67 -36.54 5.79 -12.10
C LYS A 67 -36.85 7.29 -12.33
N ALA A 68 -36.47 7.76 -13.53
CA ALA A 68 -36.99 8.91 -14.30
C ALA A 68 -36.30 10.28 -14.19
N ALA A 69 -35.75 10.73 -15.31
CA ALA A 69 -35.56 12.14 -15.66
C ALA A 69 -36.93 12.82 -15.86
N PRO A 70 -37.05 14.14 -15.60
CA PRO A 70 -36.84 15.11 -16.68
C PRO A 70 -36.13 16.42 -16.26
N ARG A 71 -35.68 17.12 -17.31
CA ARG A 71 -35.07 18.46 -17.35
C ARG A 71 -35.69 19.49 -16.41
N ALA A 72 -34.83 20.25 -15.74
CA ALA A 72 -35.06 21.65 -15.41
C ALA A 72 -33.69 22.35 -15.33
N ASP A 73 -33.49 23.33 -16.21
CA ASP A 73 -32.35 24.22 -16.22
C ASP A 73 -32.23 24.96 -14.90
N GLN A 74 -31.08 24.82 -14.24
CA GLN A 74 -30.61 25.73 -13.21
C GLN A 74 -29.10 25.82 -13.35
N GLN A 75 -28.73 26.73 -14.27
CA GLN A 75 -27.41 27.31 -14.42
C GLN A 75 -27.07 28.04 -13.12
N GLY A 76 -26.50 27.32 -12.16
CA GLY A 76 -25.73 27.89 -11.07
C GLY A 76 -24.28 27.59 -11.36
N ASP A 77 -23.53 28.61 -11.74
CA ASP A 77 -22.07 28.57 -11.85
C ASP A 77 -21.52 28.22 -10.46
N VAL A 78 -21.26 26.94 -10.24
CA VAL A 78 -20.43 26.48 -9.13
C VAL A 78 -19.05 26.46 -9.74
N ASP A 79 -18.29 27.52 -9.47
CA ASP A 79 -16.86 27.52 -9.73
C ASP A 79 -16.30 26.23 -9.13
N ASP A 80 -15.87 25.33 -10.01
CA ASP A 80 -15.06 24.15 -9.70
C ASP A 80 -13.73 24.67 -9.12
N GLU A 81 -13.77 25.13 -7.87
CA GLU A 81 -12.60 25.15 -7.02
C GLU A 81 -12.23 23.68 -6.80
N GLU A 82 -11.45 23.13 -7.74
CA GLU A 82 -10.51 22.06 -7.47
C GLU A 82 -9.70 22.54 -6.27
N SER A 83 -10.20 22.25 -5.06
CA SER A 83 -9.51 22.48 -3.82
C SER A 83 -8.18 21.74 -3.96
N GLU A 84 -7.13 22.50 -4.28
CA GLU A 84 -5.76 22.02 -4.32
C GLU A 84 -5.48 21.48 -2.93
N ASP A 85 -5.65 20.17 -2.79
CA ASP A 85 -5.52 19.47 -1.53
C ASP A 85 -4.13 19.73 -0.95
N ASP A 86 -4.08 20.67 -0.01
CA ASP A 86 -2.90 21.08 0.77
C ASP A 86 -2.42 19.93 1.68
N SER A 87 -3.04 18.75 1.60
CA SER A 87 -2.63 17.53 2.30
C SER A 87 -1.51 16.76 1.60
N ARG A 88 -0.95 17.25 0.49
CA ARG A 88 0.20 16.58 -0.16
C ARG A 88 1.42 16.58 0.75
N GLU A 89 1.92 15.39 1.01
CA GLU A 89 3.10 15.17 1.82
C GLU A 89 4.38 15.51 1.08
N GLN A 90 5.44 15.75 1.85
CA GLN A 90 6.78 15.99 1.33
C GLN A 90 7.71 14.85 1.71
N GLY A 91 8.68 14.59 0.84
CA GLY A 91 9.70 13.59 1.06
C GLY A 91 10.90 13.79 0.15
N THR A 92 11.85 12.88 0.30
CA THR A 92 13.14 12.93 -0.41
C THR A 92 13.24 11.72 -1.33
N VAL A 93 13.58 11.95 -2.59
CA VAL A 93 13.78 10.87 -3.56
C VAL A 93 14.98 10.02 -3.12
N LYS A 94 14.73 8.76 -2.78
CA LYS A 94 15.76 7.81 -2.37
C LYS A 94 16.57 7.33 -3.56
N TRP A 95 15.87 7.00 -4.66
CA TRP A 95 16.48 6.69 -5.95
C TRP A 95 15.39 6.67 -7.03
N PHE A 96 15.79 6.93 -8.28
CA PHE A 96 14.91 6.83 -9.43
C PHE A 96 15.66 6.31 -10.64
N ASN A 97 15.14 5.26 -11.28
CA ASN A 97 15.71 4.72 -12.49
C ASN A 97 15.01 5.33 -13.70
N VAL A 98 15.66 6.26 -14.39
CA VAL A 98 15.10 6.97 -15.55
C VAL A 98 14.77 6.02 -16.70
N SER A 99 15.62 5.01 -16.95
CA SER A 99 15.42 4.03 -18.02
C SER A 99 14.22 3.11 -17.78
N LYS A 100 13.93 2.79 -16.53
CA LYS A 100 12.78 1.96 -16.15
C LYS A 100 11.53 2.76 -15.78
N GLY A 101 11.68 4.06 -15.48
CA GLY A 101 10.59 4.96 -15.15
C GLY A 101 9.98 4.74 -13.76
N PHE A 102 10.73 4.22 -12.80
CA PHE A 102 10.26 4.05 -11.42
C PHE A 102 11.35 4.30 -10.39
N GLY A 103 10.94 4.56 -9.15
CA GLY A 103 11.80 4.86 -8.03
C GLY A 103 11.09 4.74 -6.69
N PHE A 104 11.76 5.22 -5.64
CA PHE A 104 11.20 5.34 -4.30
C PHE A 104 11.50 6.72 -3.70
N ILE A 105 10.57 7.19 -2.89
CA ILE A 105 10.64 8.42 -2.12
C ILE A 105 10.57 8.03 -0.65
N THR A 106 11.50 8.51 0.16
CA THR A 106 11.48 8.34 1.60
C THR A 106 10.71 9.51 2.21
N ARG A 107 9.68 9.20 2.99
CA ARG A 107 8.88 10.17 3.75
C ARG A 107 9.64 10.65 4.99
N SER A 108 9.12 11.72 5.60
CA SER A 108 9.63 12.22 6.89
C SER A 108 9.53 11.20 8.04
N ASN A 109 8.59 10.27 7.96
CA ASN A 109 8.41 9.18 8.94
C ASN A 109 9.34 7.98 8.71
N GLY A 110 10.13 7.96 7.63
CA GLY A 110 11.07 6.90 7.27
C GLY A 110 10.49 5.79 6.37
N ASP A 111 9.20 5.84 6.05
CA ASP A 111 8.60 4.87 5.12
C ASP A 111 8.99 5.17 3.67
N ASP A 112 9.25 4.12 2.91
CA ASP A 112 9.52 4.20 1.48
C ASP A 112 8.21 4.09 0.67
N VAL A 113 8.00 5.05 -0.22
CA VAL A 113 6.82 5.13 -1.09
C VAL A 113 7.26 4.92 -2.54
N PHE A 114 6.59 3.99 -3.22
CA PHE A 114 6.86 3.69 -4.62
C PHE A 114 6.39 4.82 -5.54
N VAL A 115 7.22 5.24 -6.50
CA VAL A 115 6.85 6.25 -7.50
C VAL A 115 7.07 5.73 -8.92
N HIS A 116 6.10 6.00 -9.81
CA HIS A 116 6.17 5.70 -11.23
C HIS A 116 6.16 6.98 -12.06
N PHE A 117 6.84 7.01 -13.21
CA PHE A 117 7.00 8.22 -14.04
C PHE A 117 5.65 8.84 -14.45
N ARG A 118 4.62 8.00 -14.61
CA ARG A 118 3.25 8.42 -14.95
C ARG A 118 2.60 9.30 -13.87
N ASN A 119 3.03 9.13 -12.63
CA ASN A 119 2.48 9.84 -11.48
C ASN A 119 3.20 11.15 -11.18
N ILE A 120 4.36 11.39 -11.82
CA ILE A 120 5.08 12.66 -11.71
C ILE A 120 4.35 13.70 -12.56
N ARG A 121 4.15 14.93 -12.09
CA ARG A 121 3.62 16.09 -12.82
C ARG A 121 4.66 16.68 -13.78
N GLY A 122 4.22 17.23 -14.91
CA GLY A 122 5.09 17.82 -15.94
C GLY A 122 4.67 17.50 -17.37
N ARG A 123 5.48 17.87 -18.37
CA ARG A 123 5.30 17.48 -19.78
C ARG A 123 6.63 16.89 -20.28
N GLY A 124 6.58 15.89 -21.15
CA GLY A 124 7.78 15.22 -21.68
C GLY A 124 8.37 14.14 -20.76
N HIS A 125 9.70 13.97 -20.79
CA HIS A 125 10.41 13.01 -19.95
C HIS A 125 10.39 13.45 -18.48
N ARG A 126 9.65 12.73 -17.65
CA ARG A 126 9.53 12.99 -16.21
C ARG A 126 10.53 12.12 -15.46
N SER A 127 11.51 12.76 -14.83
CA SER A 127 12.53 12.09 -14.02
C SER A 127 12.68 12.80 -12.68
N LEU A 128 13.16 12.04 -11.69
CA LEU A 128 13.53 12.53 -10.38
C LEU A 128 15.02 12.28 -10.16
N THR A 129 15.67 13.17 -9.42
CA THR A 129 17.07 13.03 -9.00
C THR A 129 17.11 12.53 -7.57
N GLU A 130 18.09 11.66 -7.25
CA GLU A 130 18.33 11.25 -5.87
C GLU A 130 18.60 12.45 -4.95
N GLY A 131 18.06 12.43 -3.74
CA GLY A 131 18.14 13.54 -2.78
C GLY A 131 17.21 14.71 -3.08
N GLN A 132 16.45 14.68 -4.19
CA GLN A 132 15.54 15.76 -4.54
C GLN A 132 14.31 15.79 -3.63
N GLN A 133 13.93 16.99 -3.18
CA GLN A 133 12.68 17.17 -2.44
C GLN A 133 11.47 17.18 -3.38
N VAL A 134 10.46 16.42 -3.02
CA VAL A 134 9.24 16.23 -3.80
C VAL A 134 8.01 16.30 -2.89
N ARG A 135 6.90 16.74 -3.48
CA ARG A 135 5.59 16.81 -2.86
C ARG A 135 4.64 15.86 -3.60
N PHE A 136 3.91 15.02 -2.88
CA PHE A 136 3.10 13.93 -3.45
C PHE A 136 1.94 13.52 -2.52
N ASN A 137 0.93 12.87 -3.10
CA ASN A 137 -0.11 12.18 -2.33
C ASN A 137 0.27 10.71 -2.15
N VAL A 138 -0.06 10.14 -0.99
CA VAL A 138 0.16 8.72 -0.72
C VAL A 138 -1.14 7.95 -0.90
N HIS A 139 -1.09 6.92 -1.75
CA HIS A 139 -2.21 6.04 -2.02
C HIS A 139 -1.83 4.58 -1.73
N GLN A 140 -2.75 3.82 -1.16
CA GLN A 140 -2.55 2.40 -0.87
C GLN A 140 -2.85 1.57 -2.12
N SER A 141 -1.86 0.87 -2.66
CA SER A 141 -2.00 -0.02 -3.83
C SER A 141 -1.82 -1.50 -3.46
N GLU A 142 -2.09 -2.41 -4.42
CA GLU A 142 -1.80 -3.85 -4.28
C GLU A 142 -0.31 -4.14 -4.03
N LYS A 143 0.59 -3.21 -4.38
CA LYS A 143 2.05 -3.33 -4.21
C LYS A 143 2.59 -2.56 -2.99
N GLY A 144 1.72 -1.99 -2.17
CA GLY A 144 2.10 -1.14 -1.03
C GLY A 144 1.85 0.35 -1.29
N LEU A 145 2.52 1.21 -0.51
CA LEU A 145 2.38 2.66 -0.59
C LEU A 145 2.90 3.18 -1.94
N GLN A 146 2.06 3.93 -2.65
CA GLN A 146 2.37 4.55 -3.93
C GLN A 146 2.22 6.06 -3.85
N ALA A 147 3.17 6.77 -4.46
CA ALA A 147 3.15 8.21 -4.63
C ALA A 147 2.37 8.56 -5.89
N GLU A 148 1.38 9.41 -5.72
CA GLU A 148 0.58 10.00 -6.78
C GLU A 148 0.83 11.50 -6.82
N ASP A 149 0.58 12.06 -8.00
CA ASP A 149 0.56 13.51 -8.15
C ASP A 149 1.89 14.21 -7.78
N VAL A 150 3.00 13.55 -8.08
CA VAL A 150 4.34 13.90 -7.59
C VAL A 150 4.87 15.15 -8.29
N SER A 151 5.29 16.15 -7.54
CA SER A 151 5.87 17.39 -8.05
C SER A 151 7.18 17.70 -7.33
N VAL A 152 8.12 18.31 -8.04
CA VAL A 152 9.39 18.74 -7.44
C VAL A 152 9.14 20.02 -6.64
N VAL A 153 9.60 20.04 -5.39
CA VAL A 153 9.62 21.27 -4.58
C VAL A 153 10.80 22.11 -5.07
N ARG A 154 10.51 23.25 -5.71
CA ARG A 154 11.54 24.25 -6.05
C ARG A 154 11.71 25.17 -4.84
N GLY A 155 12.86 25.06 -4.18
CA GLY A 155 13.34 26.01 -3.17
C GLY A 155 14.25 27.05 -3.80
#